data_AF-A0A9J5Y4P2-F1
#
_entry.id   AF-A0A9J5Y4P2-F1
#
_cell.length_a   1.000
_cell.length_b   1.000
_cell.length_c   1.000
_cell.angle_alpha   90.00
_cell.angle_beta   90.00
_cell.angle_gamma   90.00
#
_symmetry.space_group_name_H-M   'P 1'
#
loop_
_entity.id
_entity.type
_entity.pdbx_description
1 polymer ?
#
loop_
_entity_poly.entity_id
_entity_poly.type
_entity_poly.pdbx_seq_one_letter_code
_entity_poly.pdbx_strand_id
1 'polypeptide(L)'
;MKWRLASGVLCDKKIPPRLKGKFYKVVVRPALLYGAECWPVKNTHVQKMHVAEMRMLRWMCGHTRSDEIRNEVIREKVGMASVVDKLREARLRVVI
;
A
#
# COMPACT_ATOMS: atom_id res chain seq x y z
N MET A 1 -6.70 12.30 12.49
CA MET A 1 -7.04 12.21 11.04
C MET A 1 -8.51 11.82 10.88
N LYS A 2 -9.31 12.55 10.10
CA LYS A 2 -10.72 12.18 9.84
C LYS A 2 -10.80 11.06 8.80
N TRP A 3 -10.71 9.79 9.22
CA TRP A 3 -10.70 8.62 8.33
C TRP A 3 -11.89 8.57 7.36
N ARG A 4 -13.07 9.05 7.77
CA ARG A 4 -14.26 9.11 6.91
C ARG A 4 -14.06 9.95 5.64
N LEU A 5 -13.27 11.02 5.73
CA LEU A 5 -12.94 11.86 4.56
C LEU A 5 -11.92 11.15 3.66
N ALA A 6 -10.94 10.49 4.26
CA ALA A 6 -9.93 9.70 3.56
C ALA A 6 -10.57 8.53 2.78
N SER A 7 -11.54 7.84 3.38
CA SER A 7 -12.27 6.76 2.72
C SER A 7 -13.06 7.24 1.50
N GLY A 8 -13.61 8.45 1.52
CA GLY A 8 -14.28 9.03 0.33
C GLY A 8 -13.33 9.11 -0.87
N VAL A 9 -12.09 9.57 -0.63
CA VAL A 9 -11.06 9.67 -1.67
C VAL A 9 -10.60 8.29 -2.18
N LEU A 10 -10.54 7.31 -1.29
CA LEU A 10 -10.10 5.95 -1.63
C LEU A 10 -11.19 5.14 -2.36
N CYS A 11 -12.45 5.27 -1.93
CA CYS A 11 -13.59 4.49 -2.42
C CYS A 11 -14.20 5.06 -3.71
N ASP A 12 -14.09 6.36 -3.97
CA ASP A 12 -14.76 6.98 -5.12
C ASP A 12 -14.11 6.52 -6.43
N LYS A 13 -14.92 5.92 -7.31
CA LYS A 13 -14.48 5.44 -8.63
C LYS A 13 -14.10 6.59 -9.58
N LYS A 14 -14.59 7.81 -9.35
CA LYS A 14 -14.28 9.00 -10.17
C LYS A 14 -12.85 9.49 -10.00
N ILE A 15 -12.20 9.10 -8.91
CA ILE A 15 -10.86 9.59 -8.58
C ILE A 15 -9.81 8.78 -9.35
N PRO A 16 -8.90 9.46 -10.07
CA PRO A 16 -7.90 8.77 -10.87
C PRO A 16 -6.98 7.91 -9.99
N PRO A 17 -6.62 6.69 -10.44
CA PRO A 17 -5.78 5.76 -9.68
C PRO A 17 -4.44 6.34 -9.21
N ARG A 18 -3.83 7.24 -10.00
CA ARG A 18 -2.59 7.93 -9.64
C ARG A 18 -2.76 8.84 -8.41
N LEU A 19 -3.91 9.50 -8.26
CA LEU A 19 -4.18 10.32 -7.08
C LEU A 19 -4.39 9.44 -5.85
N LYS A 20 -5.11 8.32 -6.02
CA LYS A 20 -5.26 7.29 -4.98
C LYS A 20 -3.92 6.73 -4.53
N GLY A 21 -2.97 6.56 -5.45
CA GLY A 21 -1.59 6.15 -5.16
C GLY A 21 -0.82 7.15 -4.33
N LYS A 22 -0.87 8.44 -4.69
CA LYS A 22 -0.28 9.51 -3.88
C LYS A 22 -0.88 9.53 -2.47
N PHE A 23 -2.19 9.39 -2.36
CA PHE A 23 -2.87 9.34 -1.06
C PHE A 23 -2.44 8.13 -0.23
N TYR A 24 -2.36 6.95 -0.84
CA TYR A 24 -1.85 5.75 -0.17
C TYR A 24 -0.43 5.98 0.35
N LYS A 25 0.47 6.53 -0.46
CA LYS A 25 1.86 6.78 -0.09
C LYS A 25 1.98 7.69 1.15
N VAL A 26 1.12 8.69 1.27
CA VAL A 26 1.19 9.70 2.34
C VAL A 26 0.46 9.26 3.61
N VAL A 27 -0.68 8.59 3.47
CA VAL A 27 -1.58 8.32 4.61
C VAL A 27 -1.55 6.85 5.02
N VAL A 28 -1.71 5.95 4.06
CA VAL A 28 -1.89 4.52 4.34
C VAL A 28 -0.55 3.85 4.63
N ARG A 29 0.46 4.11 3.81
CA ARG A 29 1.78 3.46 3.92
C ARG A 29 2.43 3.72 5.27
N PRO A 30 2.50 4.96 5.81
CA PRO A 30 3.04 5.18 7.15
C PRO A 30 2.22 4.47 8.24
N ALA A 31 0.88 4.49 8.13
CA ALA A 31 0.03 3.77 9.09
C ALA A 31 0.23 2.25 9.06
N LEU A 32 0.45 1.68 7.87
CA LEU A 32 0.76 0.26 7.68
C LEU A 32 2.15 -0.09 8.23
N LEU A 33 3.13 0.82 8.09
CA LEU A 33 4.52 0.62 8.50
C LEU A 33 4.78 0.92 9.97
N TYR A 34 3.95 1.75 10.63
CA TYR A 34 4.13 2.13 12.04
C TYR A 34 4.29 0.92 12.97
N GLY A 35 3.49 -0.13 12.76
CA GLY A 35 3.59 -1.36 13.54
C GLY A 35 4.87 -2.18 13.26
N ALA A 36 5.52 -1.99 12.13
CA ALA A 36 6.75 -2.68 11.75
C ALA A 36 8.02 -1.99 12.26
N GLU A 37 7.93 -0.75 12.76
CA GLU A 37 9.07 -0.02 13.34
C GLU A 37 9.48 -0.63 14.70
N CYS A 38 8.53 -1.17 15.47
CA CYS A 38 8.78 -1.65 16.83
C CYS A 38 9.07 -3.16 16.96
N TRP A 39 9.06 -3.93 15.87
CA TRP A 39 9.18 -5.39 15.91
C TRP A 39 10.30 -5.90 15.00
N PRO A 40 11.01 -7.00 15.35
CA PRO A 40 11.94 -7.64 14.44
C PRO A 40 11.19 -8.23 13.24
N VAL A 41 11.29 -7.55 12.09
CA VAL A 41 10.53 -7.93 10.90
C VAL A 41 11.06 -9.23 10.29
N LYS A 42 10.33 -10.32 10.49
CA LYS A 42 10.53 -11.62 9.83
C LYS A 42 9.92 -11.62 8.42
N ASN A 43 10.42 -12.50 7.54
CA ASN A 43 9.90 -12.66 6.18
C ASN A 43 8.38 -12.96 6.13
N THR A 44 7.85 -13.65 7.14
CA THR A 44 6.41 -13.91 7.27
C THR A 44 5.59 -12.63 7.45
N HIS A 45 6.11 -11.64 8.19
CA HIS A 45 5.48 -10.33 8.35
C HIS A 45 5.55 -9.53 7.05
N VAL A 46 6.69 -9.59 6.34
CA VAL A 46 6.85 -8.95 5.03
C VAL A 46 5.81 -9.47 4.02
N GLN A 47 5.64 -10.79 3.95
CA GLN A 47 4.66 -11.43 3.08
C GLN A 47 3.23 -10.97 3.42
N LYS A 48 2.88 -10.92 4.72
CA LYS A 48 1.57 -10.43 5.19
C LYS A 48 1.33 -8.97 4.81
N MET A 49 2.34 -8.10 4.97
CA MET A 49 2.26 -6.69 4.57
C MET A 49 2.08 -6.54 3.05
N HIS A 50 2.79 -7.34 2.26
CA HIS A 50 2.64 -7.37 0.80
C HIS A 50 1.22 -7.76 0.38
N VAL A 51 0.65 -8.80 1.00
CA VAL A 51 -0.73 -9.23 0.74
C VAL A 51 -1.74 -8.16 1.15
N ALA A 52 -1.53 -7.51 2.30
CA ALA A 52 -2.37 -6.41 2.76
C ALA A 52 -2.33 -5.20 1.80
N GLU A 53 -1.14 -4.78 1.37
CA GLU A 53 -0.96 -3.71 0.37
C GLU A 53 -1.70 -4.05 -0.92
N MET A 54 -1.49 -5.24 -1.47
CA MET A 54 -2.13 -5.64 -2.73
C MET A 54 -3.65 -5.75 -2.61
N ARG A 55 -4.17 -6.22 -1.46
CA ARG A 55 -5.61 -6.26 -1.21
C ARG A 55 -6.22 -4.86 -1.18
N MET A 56 -5.56 -3.91 -0.51
CA MET A 56 -6.00 -2.51 -0.49
C MET A 56 -5.95 -1.87 -1.86
N LEU A 57 -4.86 -2.04 -2.61
CA LEU A 57 -4.72 -1.48 -3.96
C LEU A 57 -5.79 -1.99 -4.91
N ARG A 58 -6.08 -3.30 -4.88
CA ARG A 58 -7.18 -3.89 -5.63
C ARG A 58 -8.52 -3.26 -5.27
N TRP A 59 -8.82 -3.18 -3.98
CA TRP A 59 -10.08 -2.60 -3.51
C TRP A 59 -10.26 -1.13 -3.92
N MET A 60 -9.21 -0.31 -3.77
CA MET A 60 -9.21 1.10 -4.18
C MET A 60 -9.43 1.29 -5.68
N CYS A 61 -8.90 0.38 -6.50
CA CYS A 61 -9.08 0.39 -7.94
C CYS A 61 -10.36 -0.32 -8.40
N GLY A 62 -11.14 -0.89 -7.48
CA GLY A 62 -12.35 -1.65 -7.79
C GLY A 62 -12.08 -3.00 -8.47
N HIS A 63 -10.86 -3.52 -8.35
CA HIS A 63 -10.46 -4.77 -8.98
C HIS A 63 -10.76 -5.97 -8.09
N THR A 64 -11.30 -7.03 -8.70
CA THR A 64 -11.62 -8.29 -8.03
C THR A 64 -10.62 -9.38 -8.39
N ARG A 65 -10.73 -10.57 -7.77
CA ARG A 65 -9.89 -11.71 -8.16
C ARG A 65 -10.24 -12.23 -9.57
N SER A 66 -11.48 -12.03 -10.02
CA SER A 66 -11.96 -12.47 -11.33
C SER A 66 -11.40 -11.65 -12.49
N ASP A 67 -10.84 -10.47 -12.22
CA ASP A 67 -10.24 -9.64 -13.28
C ASP A 67 -8.89 -10.19 -13.76
N GLU A 68 -8.31 -11.16 -13.04
CA GLU A 68 -7.03 -11.82 -13.36
C GLU A 68 -5.84 -10.87 -13.60
N ILE A 69 -5.93 -9.64 -13.09
CA ILE A 69 -4.91 -8.62 -13.29
C ILE A 69 -3.69 -8.92 -12.41
N ARG A 70 -2.52 -8.96 -13.05
CA ARG A 70 -1.22 -9.10 -12.39
C ARG A 70 -0.97 -7.97 -11.39
N ASN A 71 -0.29 -8.30 -10.29
CA ASN A 71 0.03 -7.34 -9.24
C ASN A 71 0.89 -6.17 -9.75
N GLU A 72 1.80 -6.42 -10.70
CA GLU A 72 2.65 -5.39 -11.31
C GLU A 72 1.82 -4.31 -12.01
N VAL A 73 0.85 -4.72 -12.82
CA VAL A 73 -0.03 -3.79 -13.59
C VAL A 73 -0.82 -2.89 -12.66
N ILE A 74 -1.33 -3.43 -11.54
CA ILE A 74 -2.03 -2.64 -10.52
C ILE A 74 -1.09 -1.59 -9.91
N ARG A 75 0.14 -1.98 -9.58
CA ARG A 75 1.14 -1.06 -9.01
C ARG A 75 1.53 0.04 -9.98
N GLU A 76 1.72 -0.29 -11.24
CA GLU A 76 2.04 0.66 -12.31
C GLU A 76 0.91 1.69 -12.50
N LYS A 77 -0.34 1.21 -12.57
CA LYS A 77 -1.53 2.06 -12.72
C LYS A 77 -1.68 3.06 -11.58
N VAL A 78 -1.35 2.64 -10.36
CA VAL A 78 -1.40 3.47 -9.15
C VAL A 78 -0.14 4.32 -9.00
N GLY A 79 0.97 3.94 -9.63
CA GLY A 79 2.26 4.64 -9.58
C GLY A 79 3.01 4.45 -8.25
N MET A 80 2.97 3.23 -7.67
CA MET A 80 3.61 2.95 -6.39
C MET A 80 4.64 1.81 -6.45
N ALA A 81 5.78 2.05 -5.81
CA ALA A 81 6.77 1.00 -5.47
C ALA A 81 6.22 0.05 -4.38
N SER A 82 6.76 -1.16 -4.27
CA SER A 82 6.26 -2.15 -3.30
C SER A 82 6.55 -1.76 -1.84
N VAL A 83 5.71 -2.21 -0.90
CA VAL A 83 5.95 -2.01 0.54
C VAL A 83 7.22 -2.71 1.01
N VAL A 84 7.58 -3.81 0.36
CA VAL A 84 8.78 -4.60 0.68
C VAL A 84 10.04 -3.79 0.41
N ASP A 85 10.09 -3.09 -0.72
CA ASP A 85 11.23 -2.23 -1.07
C ASP A 85 11.37 -1.09 -0.06
N LYS A 86 10.26 -0.48 0.34
CA LYS A 86 10.27 0.58 1.36
C LYS A 86 10.67 0.10 2.74
N LEU A 87 10.25 -1.11 3.11
CA LEU A 87 10.65 -1.73 4.36
C LEU A 87 12.15 -2.05 4.37
N ARG A 88 12.70 -2.50 3.23
CA ARG A 88 14.14 -2.71 3.06
C ARG A 88 14.92 -1.39 3.16
N GLU A 89 14.46 -0.32 2.52
CA GLU A 89 15.04 1.02 2.67
C GLU A 89 14.99 1.51 4.13
N ALA A 90 13.86 1.33 4.82
CA ALA A 90 13.71 1.75 6.21
C ALA A 90 14.68 1.02 7.15
N ARG A 91 14.89 -0.29 6.95
CA ARG A 91 15.90 -1.06 7.69
C ARG A 91 17.31 -0.51 7.52
N LEU A 92 17.69 -0.14 6.28
CA LEU A 92 19.05 0.36 6.00
C LEU A 92 19.34 1.70 6.68
N ARG A 93 18.32 2.50 7.03
CA ARG A 93 18.49 3.77 7.75
C ARG A 93 18.72 3.63 9.26
N VAL A 94 18.34 2.51 9.85
CA VAL A 94 18.47 2.26 11.31
C VAL A 94 19.84 1.65 11.66
N VAL A 95 20.63 1.24 10.66
CA VAL A 95 21.94 0.59 10.83
C VAL A 95 23.10 1.53 10.45
N ILE A 96 22.94 2.84 10.62
CA ILE A 96 24.00 3.85 10.43
C ILE A 96 24.12 4.68 11.69
#